data_AF-A0A3T0HWI2-F1
#
_entry.id   AF-A0A3T0HWI2-F1
#
_cell.length_a   1.000
_cell.length_b   1.000
_cell.length_c   1.000
_cell.angle_alpha   90.00
_cell.angle_beta   90.00
_cell.angle_gamma   90.00
#
_symmetry.space_group_name_H-M   'P 1'
#
loop_
_entity.id
_entity.type
_entity.pdbx_description
1 polymer ?
#
loop_
_entity_poly.entity_id
_entity_poly.type
_entity_poly.pdbx_seq_one_letter_code
_entity_poly.pdbx_strand_id
1 'polypeptide(L)'
;MRTPNYHDFYQMALIPIGNRDLTALQESETFIPEYPFTHWLIAVEGVQLPQAKIYFHWKVSIYPATSDGNFNWKVPYYCSENMEVIDHAISLGSSFVSFAKKDALTEATLLEKIS
;
A
#
# COMPACT_ATOMS: atom_id res chain seq x y z
N MET A 1 -5.27 7.34 -16.02
CA MET A 1 -5.03 6.07 -15.32
C MET A 1 -6.17 5.11 -15.63
N ARG A 2 -5.90 3.82 -15.91
CA ARG A 2 -6.88 2.73 -15.89
C ARG A 2 -6.30 1.62 -15.03
N THR A 3 -6.46 1.70 -13.72
CA THR A 3 -6.32 0.51 -12.87
C THR A 3 -7.52 -0.38 -13.16
N PRO A 4 -7.35 -1.70 -13.39
CA PRO A 4 -8.46 -2.58 -13.71
C PRO A 4 -9.59 -2.54 -12.68
N ASN A 5 -9.26 -2.25 -11.41
CA ASN A 5 -10.19 -2.19 -10.28
C ASN A 5 -10.40 -0.77 -9.74
N TYR A 6 -10.37 0.27 -10.59
CA TYR A 6 -10.52 1.66 -10.12
C TYR A 6 -11.81 1.90 -9.29
N HIS A 7 -12.87 1.13 -9.54
CA HIS A 7 -14.12 1.22 -8.76
C HIS A 7 -13.96 0.76 -7.31
N ASP A 8 -12.98 -0.08 -7.02
CA ASP A 8 -12.74 -0.67 -5.70
C ASP A 8 -11.38 -0.27 -5.13
N PHE A 9 -10.85 0.89 -5.52
CA PHE A 9 -9.63 1.47 -4.98
C PHE A 9 -9.97 2.60 -4.01
N TYR A 10 -9.75 2.38 -2.73
CA TYR A 10 -10.04 3.33 -1.67
C TYR A 10 -8.73 3.85 -1.09
N GLN A 11 -8.28 5.02 -1.57
CA GLN A 11 -7.13 5.71 -0.99
C GLN A 11 -7.43 6.09 0.46
N MET A 12 -6.63 5.59 1.39
CA MET A 12 -6.77 5.91 2.81
C MET A 12 -5.94 7.12 3.21
N ALA A 13 -4.69 7.20 2.73
CA ALA A 13 -3.79 8.30 3.07
C ALA A 13 -2.69 8.50 2.03
N LEU A 14 -2.20 9.73 1.99
CA LEU A 14 -0.95 10.12 1.34
C LEU A 14 -0.08 10.80 2.40
N ILE A 15 1.03 10.17 2.78
CA ILE A 15 1.81 10.54 3.97
C ILE A 15 3.26 10.75 3.57
N PRO A 16 3.92 11.87 3.93
CA PRO A 16 5.34 12.05 3.65
C PRO A 16 6.18 10.88 4.18
N ILE A 17 7.15 10.42 3.39
CA ILE A 17 8.09 9.37 3.80
C ILE A 17 9.10 9.98 4.77
N GLY A 18 9.24 9.39 5.95
CA GLY A 18 10.29 9.77 6.89
C GLY A 18 11.65 9.19 6.50
N ASN A 19 12.71 9.59 7.20
CA ASN A 19 14.07 9.24 6.79
C ASN A 19 14.35 7.73 6.89
N ARG A 20 13.83 7.06 7.93
CA ARG A 20 14.05 5.62 8.12
C ARG A 20 13.36 4.83 7.02
N ASP A 21 12.08 5.12 6.79
CA ASP A 21 11.30 4.48 5.74
C ASP A 21 11.88 4.80 4.35
N LEU A 22 12.44 6.00 4.14
CA LEU A 22 13.09 6.36 2.88
C LEU A 22 14.35 5.54 2.63
N THR A 23 15.20 5.36 3.64
CA THR A 23 16.40 4.50 3.51
C THR A 23 16.00 3.07 3.17
N ALA A 24 15.01 2.50 3.87
CA ALA A 24 14.53 1.16 3.58
C ALA A 24 13.87 1.05 2.19
N LEU A 25 13.18 2.11 1.72
CA LEU A 25 12.68 2.18 0.35
C LEU A 25 13.82 2.14 -0.66
N GLN A 26 14.86 2.95 -0.48
CA GLN A 26 16.02 3.05 -1.39
C GLN A 26 16.78 1.72 -1.54
N GLU A 27 16.75 0.88 -0.51
CA GLU A 27 17.35 -0.47 -0.52
C GLU A 27 16.44 -1.53 -1.15
N SER A 28 15.17 -1.19 -1.43
CA SER A 28 14.19 -2.12 -2.01
C SER A 28 14.23 -2.14 -3.54
N GLU A 29 13.79 -3.25 -4.13
CA GLU A 29 13.64 -3.41 -5.58
C GLU A 29 12.59 -2.46 -6.20
N THR A 30 11.76 -1.82 -5.37
CA THR A 30 10.70 -0.90 -5.82
C THR A 30 11.18 0.53 -6.01
N PHE A 31 12.39 0.86 -5.52
CA PHE A 31 12.96 2.18 -5.70
C PHE A 31 13.45 2.38 -7.13
N ILE A 32 13.10 3.54 -7.68
CA ILE A 32 13.47 3.99 -9.02
C ILE A 32 14.18 5.32 -8.81
N PRO A 33 15.51 5.40 -8.97
CA PRO A 33 16.30 6.60 -8.68
C PRO A 33 15.81 7.87 -9.39
N GLU A 34 15.24 7.71 -10.58
CA GLU A 34 14.75 8.81 -11.40
C GLU A 34 13.36 9.34 -10.97
N TYR A 35 12.70 8.67 -10.02
CA TYR A 35 11.35 9.02 -9.58
C TYR A 35 11.36 9.65 -8.18
N PRO A 36 10.78 10.85 -8.00
CA PRO A 36 10.81 11.57 -6.73
C PRO A 36 9.76 11.04 -5.75
N PHE A 37 9.98 9.85 -5.22
CA PHE A 37 9.14 9.29 -4.16
C PHE A 37 9.32 10.12 -2.89
N THR A 38 8.24 10.77 -2.47
CA THR A 38 8.21 11.67 -1.32
C THR A 38 7.13 11.28 -0.32
N HIS A 39 6.14 10.48 -0.75
CA HIS A 39 5.01 10.08 0.06
C HIS A 39 4.73 8.57 -0.05
N TRP A 40 4.22 7.97 1.02
CA TRP A 40 3.52 6.71 1.01
C TRP A 40 2.06 6.95 0.64
N LEU A 41 1.59 6.27 -0.39
CA LEU A 41 0.16 6.14 -0.67
C LEU A 41 -0.31 4.79 -0.13
N ILE A 42 -1.24 4.82 0.82
CA ILE A 42 -1.84 3.63 1.43
C ILE A 42 -3.29 3.54 0.95
N ALA A 43 -3.67 2.39 0.41
CA ALA A 43 -5.01 2.15 -0.13
C ALA A 43 -5.54 0.76 0.23
N VAL A 44 -6.86 0.66 0.33
CA VAL A 44 -7.59 -0.62 0.36
C VAL A 44 -8.10 -0.91 -1.05
N GLU A 45 -7.80 -2.10 -1.55
CA GLU A 45 -8.15 -2.51 -2.90
C GLU A 45 -9.06 -3.74 -2.88
N GLY A 46 -10.15 -3.70 -3.65
CA GLY A 46 -10.93 -4.87 -3.98
C GLY A 46 -10.18 -5.80 -4.93
N VAL A 47 -10.24 -7.09 -4.64
CA VAL A 47 -9.64 -8.18 -5.41
C VAL A 47 -10.74 -9.14 -5.80
N GLN A 48 -10.95 -9.30 -7.10
CA GLN A 48 -11.81 -10.34 -7.64
C GLN A 48 -10.98 -11.61 -7.82
N LEU A 49 -11.27 -12.64 -7.02
CA LEU A 49 -10.66 -13.95 -7.19
C LEU A 49 -11.25 -14.67 -8.42
N PRO A 50 -10.54 -15.65 -9.03
CA PRO A 50 -10.98 -16.36 -10.23
C PRO A 50 -12.22 -17.28 -10.08
N GLN A 51 -13.05 -17.07 -9.06
CA GLN A 51 -14.16 -17.95 -8.68
C GLN A 51 -15.49 -17.44 -9.24
N ALA A 52 -16.42 -18.35 -9.53
CA ALA A 52 -17.71 -18.05 -10.18
C ALA A 52 -18.68 -17.23 -9.32
N LYS A 53 -18.43 -17.10 -8.02
CA LYS A 53 -19.20 -16.25 -7.11
C LYS A 53 -18.47 -14.93 -6.87
N ILE A 54 -19.22 -13.84 -6.85
CA ILE A 54 -18.74 -12.47 -6.64
C ILE A 54 -18.40 -12.28 -5.15
N TYR A 55 -17.34 -12.94 -4.67
CA TYR A 55 -16.77 -12.66 -3.35
C TYR A 55 -15.61 -11.68 -3.53
N PHE A 56 -15.86 -10.42 -3.18
CA PHE A 56 -14.81 -9.42 -3.12
C PHE A 56 -13.92 -9.74 -1.93
N HIS A 57 -12.64 -9.98 -2.21
CA HIS A 57 -11.61 -9.94 -1.19
C HIS A 57 -11.02 -8.54 -1.16
N TRP A 58 -10.39 -8.19 -0.06
CA TRP A 58 -9.82 -6.88 0.19
C TRP A 58 -8.37 -7.03 0.59
N LYS A 59 -7.52 -6.14 0.11
CA LYS A 59 -6.11 -6.09 0.54
C LYS A 59 -5.71 -4.66 0.80
N VAL A 60 -4.63 -4.49 1.56
CA VAL A 60 -3.96 -3.20 1.70
C VAL A 60 -2.76 -3.18 0.75
N SER A 61 -2.71 -2.17 -0.11
CA SER A 61 -1.59 -1.91 -1.00
C SER A 61 -0.92 -0.60 -0.62
N ILE A 62 0.41 -0.60 -0.59
CA ILE A 62 1.23 0.55 -0.22
C ILE A 62 2.16 0.87 -1.38
N TYR A 63 2.12 2.10 -1.86
CA TYR A 63 2.90 2.57 -2.98
C TYR A 63 3.82 3.73 -2.60
N PRO A 64 5.07 3.75 -3.07
CA PRO A 64 5.84 4.97 -3.16
C PRO A 64 5.16 5.93 -4.15
N ALA A 65 4.99 7.19 -3.75
CA ALA A 65 4.25 8.19 -4.49
C ALA A 65 4.91 9.58 -4.41
N THR A 66 4.50 10.48 -5.30
CA THR A 66 4.81 11.91 -5.18
C THR A 66 3.82 12.62 -4.24
N SER A 67 4.10 13.88 -3.89
CA SER A 67 3.21 14.74 -3.10
C SER A 67 1.83 14.95 -3.72
N ASP A 68 1.72 14.83 -5.04
CA ASP A 68 0.45 14.96 -5.76
C ASP A 68 -0.28 13.62 -5.87
N GLY A 69 0.27 12.55 -5.28
CA GLY A 69 -0.29 11.21 -5.33
C GLY A 69 -0.04 10.48 -6.65
N ASN A 70 1.00 10.85 -7.42
CA ASN A 70 1.40 10.05 -8.58
C ASN A 70 2.20 8.83 -8.11
N PHE A 71 1.78 7.63 -8.54
CA PHE A 71 2.42 6.36 -8.17
C PHE A 71 2.33 5.33 -9.31
N ASN A 72 3.17 4.30 -9.23
CA ASN A 72 3.13 3.17 -10.15
C ASN A 72 2.34 2.00 -9.55
N TRP A 73 1.09 1.83 -9.97
CA TRP A 73 0.20 0.77 -9.47
C TRP A 73 0.73 -0.67 -9.70
N LYS A 74 1.66 -0.86 -10.65
CA LYS A 74 2.26 -2.17 -10.94
C LYS A 74 3.37 -2.54 -9.97
N VAL A 75 3.90 -1.58 -9.22
CA VAL A 75 5.07 -1.75 -8.36
C VAL A 75 4.73 -1.26 -6.95
N PRO A 76 3.85 -1.99 -6.23
CA PRO A 76 3.62 -1.71 -4.81
C PRO A 76 4.88 -2.00 -4.01
N TYR A 77 5.17 -1.17 -3.02
CA TYR A 77 6.18 -1.47 -2.00
C TYR A 77 5.75 -2.69 -1.18
N TYR A 78 4.46 -2.75 -0.85
CA TYR A 78 3.87 -3.82 -0.08
C TYR A 78 2.42 -4.09 -0.50
N CYS A 79 2.04 -5.36 -0.46
CA CYS A 79 0.66 -5.83 -0.55
C CYS A 79 0.43 -6.82 0.59
N SER A 80 -0.66 -6.66 1.33
CA SER A 80 -1.10 -7.66 2.30
C SER A 80 -1.64 -8.91 1.62
N GLU A 81 -1.86 -9.95 2.41
CA GLU A 81 -2.76 -11.04 2.01
C GLU A 81 -4.18 -10.53 1.74
N ASN A 82 -4.95 -11.35 1.03
CA ASN A 82 -6.35 -11.09 0.72
C ASN A 82 -7.23 -11.43 1.93
N MET A 83 -8.05 -10.47 2.35
CA MET A 83 -8.99 -10.59 3.47
C MET A 83 -10.42 -10.69 2.95
N GLU A 84 -11.24 -11.52 3.59
CA GLU A 84 -12.65 -11.68 3.21
C GLU A 84 -13.54 -10.50 3.62
N VAL A 85 -13.12 -9.75 4.65
CA VAL A 85 -13.92 -8.69 5.28
C VAL A 85 -13.22 -7.34 5.11
N ILE A 86 -13.92 -6.36 4.55
CA ILE A 86 -13.37 -5.02 4.30
C ILE A 86 -12.93 -4.32 5.59
N ASP A 87 -13.63 -4.54 6.71
CA ASP A 87 -13.29 -3.95 8.00
C ASP A 87 -11.90 -4.38 8.49
N HIS A 88 -11.49 -5.62 8.19
CA HIS A 88 -10.14 -6.08 8.49
C HIS A 88 -9.10 -5.31 7.66
N ALA A 89 -9.37 -5.11 6.36
CA ALA A 89 -8.48 -4.34 5.49
C ALA A 89 -8.40 -2.86 5.90
N ILE A 90 -9.51 -2.24 6.29
CA ILE A 90 -9.56 -0.87 6.82
C ILE A 90 -8.78 -0.77 8.13
N SER A 91 -8.95 -1.73 9.03
CA SER A 91 -8.22 -1.77 10.30
C SER A 91 -6.71 -1.90 10.07
N LEU A 92 -6.29 -2.82 9.20
CA LEU A 92 -4.89 -2.99 8.84
C LEU A 92 -4.32 -1.72 8.18
N GLY A 93 -5.02 -1.16 7.20
CA GLY A 93 -4.61 0.07 6.53
C GLY A 93 -4.49 1.25 7.50
N SER A 94 -5.39 1.36 8.48
CA SER A 94 -5.32 2.38 9.54
C SER A 94 -4.10 2.21 10.45
N SER A 95 -3.72 0.96 10.71
CA SER A 95 -2.49 0.65 11.45
C SER A 95 -1.25 1.09 10.67
N PHE A 96 -1.19 0.80 9.37
CA PHE A 96 -0.09 1.24 8.50
C PHE A 96 -0.04 2.76 8.38
N VAL A 97 -1.17 3.45 8.28
CA VAL A 97 -1.21 4.92 8.37
C VAL A 97 -0.58 5.42 9.66
N SER A 98 -0.82 4.73 10.77
CA SER A 98 -0.24 5.10 12.07
C SER A 98 1.27 4.82 12.15
N PHE A 99 1.75 3.75 11.52
CA PHE A 99 3.19 3.45 11.43
C PHE A 99 3.93 4.40 10.48
N ALA A 100 3.35 4.75 9.33
CA ALA A 100 3.92 5.71 8.40
C ALA A 100 4.11 7.10 9.04
N LYS A 101 3.13 7.56 9.83
CA LYS A 101 3.25 8.81 10.60
C LYS A 101 4.36 8.78 11.65
N LYS A 102 4.86 7.60 12.01
CA LYS A 102 5.93 7.38 12.98
C LYS A 102 7.26 6.98 12.31
N ASP A 103 7.34 7.03 10.98
CA ASP A 103 8.53 6.62 10.22
C ASP A 103 8.96 5.17 10.54
N ALA A 104 7.97 4.28 10.62
CA ALA A 104 8.13 2.87 10.97
C ALA A 104 7.27 1.95 10.08
N LEU A 105 6.86 2.43 8.89
CA LEU A 105 6.00 1.65 8.00
C LEU A 105 6.72 0.42 7.44
N THR A 106 7.96 0.61 7.03
CA THR A 106 8.76 -0.44 6.39
C THR A 106 9.01 -1.60 7.35
N GLU A 107 9.34 -1.31 8.60
CA GLU A 107 9.46 -2.31 9.68
C GLU A 107 8.13 -3.05 9.93
N ALA A 108 7.01 -2.31 10.02
CA ALA A 108 5.70 -2.93 10.23
C ALA A 108 5.30 -3.86 9.08
N THR A 109 5.61 -3.50 7.83
CA THR A 109 5.32 -4.34 6.66
C THR A 109 6.17 -5.61 6.62
N LEU A 110 7.39 -5.57 7.16
CA LEU A 110 8.26 -6.74 7.27
C LEU A 110 7.73 -7.73 8.32
N LEU A 111 7.28 -7.22 9.47
CA LEU A 111 6.69 -8.03 10.55
C LEU A 111 5.39 -8.71 10.12
N GLU A 112 4.58 -8.04 9.30
CA GLU A 112 3.35 -8.64 8.79
C GLU A 112 3.64 -9.81 7.84
N LYS A 113 4.63 -9.68 6.94
CA LYS A 113 5.03 -10.76 6.00
C LYS A 113 5.47 -12.06 6.66
N ILE A 114 5.86 -12.04 7.93
CA ILE A 114 6.36 -13.20 8.68
C ILE A 114 5.35 -13.74 9.71
N SER A 115 4.16 -13.12 9.80
CA SER A 115 3.05 -13.56 10.65
C SER A 115 2.16 -14.57 9.94
#